data_AF-A0A6A7Y4K0-F1
#
_entry.id   AF-A0A6A7Y4K0-F1
#
_cell.length_a   1.000
_cell.length_b   1.000
_cell.length_c   1.000
_cell.angle_alpha   90.00
_cell.angle_beta   90.00
_cell.angle_gamma   90.00
#
_symmetry.space_group_name_H-M   'P 1'
#
loop_
_entity.id
_entity.type
_entity.pdbx_description
1 polymer ?
#
loop_
_entity_poly.entity_id
_entity_poly.type
_entity_poly.pdbx_seq_one_letter_code
_entity_poly.pdbx_strand_id
1 'polypeptide(L)'
;MRMLSLARPLTLVAILLAAYPAAAQDNTAQPSQPQAAPAQPAPPAPQPAAAAPQPPKPEQQPECAWAGERILSLLWRDDIRTASDFIDLYDRFSCPSQHIPAAFRCLIRVGVTPEQGDAGLPLRARACWADPALDPATLKVPAAETKPDAQKGGDQSAAKPADAQPAKPAEQPK
;
A
#
# COMPACT_ATOMS: atom_id res chain seq x y z
N MET A 1 43.99 21.62 -18.58
CA MET A 1 43.86 22.71 -17.58
C MET A 1 43.21 22.13 -16.34
N ARG A 2 43.96 22.07 -15.22
CA ARG A 2 43.46 21.67 -13.89
C ARG A 2 43.08 22.94 -13.14
N MET A 3 41.85 23.05 -12.67
CA MET A 3 41.41 24.04 -11.66
C MET A 3 40.49 23.28 -10.70
N LEU A 4 41.03 22.80 -9.58
CA LEU A 4 41.03 23.42 -8.25
C LEU A 4 39.64 23.53 -7.60
N SER A 5 39.47 22.68 -6.59
CA SER A 5 38.39 22.59 -5.60
C SER A 5 38.08 23.90 -4.88
N LEU A 6 36.82 24.08 -4.48
CA LEU A 6 36.48 24.69 -3.20
C LEU A 6 35.37 23.90 -2.51
N ALA A 7 35.74 23.33 -1.37
CA ALA A 7 34.88 22.73 -0.37
C ALA A 7 33.95 23.78 0.25
N ARG A 8 32.74 23.36 0.63
CA ARG A 8 31.90 24.10 1.56
C ARG A 8 31.47 23.21 2.74
N PRO A 9 31.41 23.79 3.95
CA PRO A 9 31.60 23.07 5.21
C PRO A 9 30.34 22.35 5.72
N LEU A 10 30.66 21.31 6.46
CA LEU A 10 29.84 20.46 7.32
C LEU A 10 29.10 21.29 8.39
N THR A 11 27.77 21.29 8.38
CA THR A 11 26.97 21.84 9.48
C THR A 11 26.49 20.69 10.37
N LEU A 12 27.04 20.64 11.57
CA LEU A 12 26.79 19.69 12.65
C LEU A 12 25.65 20.25 13.54
N VAL A 13 24.56 19.50 13.73
CA VAL A 13 23.51 19.84 14.72
C VAL A 13 23.17 18.59 15.53
N ALA A 14 23.04 18.83 16.83
CA ALA A 14 23.28 17.90 17.92
C ALA A 14 22.12 16.93 18.19
N ILE A 15 22.53 15.74 18.63
CA ILE A 15 21.70 14.68 19.20
C ILE A 15 21.32 15.08 20.63
N LEU A 16 20.02 15.16 20.92
CA LEU A 16 19.48 15.29 22.28
C LEU A 16 18.79 13.97 22.67
N LEU A 17 19.51 13.16 23.45
CA LEU A 17 18.98 12.00 24.16
C LEU A 17 18.32 12.48 25.46
N ALA A 18 17.01 12.29 25.59
CA ALA A 18 16.28 12.49 26.85
C ALA A 18 16.16 11.16 27.61
N ALA A 19 16.44 11.22 28.91
CA ALA A 19 16.62 10.12 29.84
C ALA A 19 15.30 9.46 30.27
N TYR A 20 15.33 8.14 30.46
CA TYR A 20 14.31 7.36 31.19
C TYR A 20 14.69 7.27 32.68
N PRO A 21 13.80 7.57 33.64
CA PRO A 21 14.03 7.21 35.03
C PRO A 21 13.67 5.75 35.31
N ALA A 22 14.64 5.02 35.84
CA ALA A 22 14.46 3.71 36.46
C ALA A 22 13.75 3.86 37.81
N ALA A 23 12.66 3.12 38.01
CA ALA A 23 12.04 2.97 39.32
C ALA A 23 12.70 1.79 40.06
N ALA A 24 13.57 2.11 41.02
CA ALA A 24 14.02 1.19 42.05
C ALA A 24 13.57 1.75 43.41
N GLN A 25 12.60 1.08 44.03
CA GLN A 25 12.27 1.26 45.45
C GLN A 25 12.51 -0.10 46.11
N ASP A 26 13.75 -0.25 46.56
CA ASP A 26 14.21 -1.23 47.52
C ASP A 26 13.60 -0.84 48.88
N ASN A 27 12.85 -1.72 49.52
CA ASN A 27 12.55 -1.58 50.95
C ASN A 27 12.68 -2.93 51.65
N THR A 28 13.80 -3.00 52.35
CA THR A 28 14.23 -3.93 53.38
C THR A 28 13.16 -4.26 54.42
N ALA A 29 12.96 -5.56 54.66
CA ALA A 29 12.53 -6.08 55.97
C ALA A 29 13.17 -7.46 56.25
N GLN A 30 13.79 -7.51 57.44
CA GLN A 30 14.56 -8.56 58.13
C GLN A 30 13.89 -9.96 58.22
N PRO A 31 14.67 -11.06 58.29
CA PRO A 31 14.17 -12.44 58.26
C PRO A 31 13.62 -12.95 59.60
N SER A 32 12.45 -13.59 59.54
CA SER A 32 11.94 -14.51 60.57
C SER A 32 11.47 -15.81 59.92
N GLN A 33 12.03 -16.95 60.32
CA GLN A 33 11.56 -18.31 59.98
C GLN A 33 11.15 -19.04 61.27
N PRO A 34 10.40 -20.16 61.22
CA PRO A 34 9.20 -20.41 60.43
C PRO A 34 8.08 -21.06 61.31
N GLN A 35 6.84 -20.60 61.20
CA GLN A 35 5.68 -21.37 61.66
C GLN A 35 4.90 -21.85 60.43
N ALA A 36 4.92 -23.16 60.20
CA ALA A 36 4.25 -23.80 59.09
C ALA A 36 2.73 -23.67 59.24
N ALA A 37 2.13 -22.73 58.51
CA ALA A 37 0.71 -22.73 58.22
C ALA A 37 0.44 -23.60 56.98
N PRO A 38 -0.68 -24.34 56.91
CA PRO A 38 -1.01 -25.15 55.75
C PRO A 38 -1.16 -24.25 54.52
N ALA A 39 -0.39 -24.56 53.46
CA ALA A 39 -0.37 -23.81 52.22
C ALA A 39 -1.76 -23.85 51.56
N GLN A 40 -2.42 -22.68 51.49
CA GLN A 40 -3.57 -22.51 50.61
C GLN A 40 -3.08 -22.49 49.16
N PRO A 41 -3.80 -23.13 48.22
CA PRO A 41 -3.45 -23.06 46.80
C PRO A 41 -3.48 -21.60 46.35
N ALA A 42 -2.35 -21.11 45.83
CA ALA A 42 -2.30 -19.79 45.22
C ALA A 42 -3.27 -19.77 44.03
N PRO A 43 -4.09 -18.70 43.86
CA PRO A 43 -4.94 -18.58 42.69
C PRO A 43 -4.08 -18.60 41.42
N PRO A 44 -4.54 -19.24 40.34
CA PRO A 44 -3.79 -19.30 39.09
C PRO A 44 -3.47 -17.88 38.61
N ALA A 45 -2.20 -17.68 38.23
CA ALA A 45 -1.74 -16.41 37.68
C ALA A 45 -2.62 -16.01 36.48
N PRO A 46 -2.99 -14.73 36.33
CA PRO A 46 -3.79 -14.27 35.20
C PRO A 46 -3.05 -14.63 33.91
N GLN A 47 -3.70 -15.43 33.06
CA GLN A 47 -3.17 -15.70 31.73
C GLN A 47 -3.11 -14.36 30.97
N PRO A 48 -2.00 -14.04 30.28
CA PRO A 48 -1.94 -12.83 29.47
C PRO A 48 -3.04 -12.91 28.42
N ALA A 49 -3.95 -11.92 28.45
CA ALA A 49 -5.04 -11.84 27.50
C ALA A 49 -4.45 -11.89 26.08
N ALA A 50 -4.93 -12.83 25.27
CA ALA A 50 -4.55 -12.92 23.87
C ALA A 50 -4.78 -11.56 23.20
N ALA A 51 -3.74 -11.01 22.58
CA ALA A 51 -3.80 -9.71 21.94
C ALA A 51 -4.93 -9.70 20.90
N ALA A 52 -5.89 -8.79 21.08
CA ALA A 52 -6.96 -8.60 20.12
C ALA A 52 -6.36 -8.26 18.73
N PRO A 53 -6.96 -8.74 17.62
CA PRO A 53 -6.54 -8.38 16.29
C PRO A 53 -6.46 -6.86 16.15
N GLN A 54 -5.32 -6.36 15.65
CA GLN A 54 -5.19 -4.94 15.36
C GLN A 54 -6.19 -4.56 14.26
N PRO A 55 -6.90 -3.43 14.40
CA PRO A 55 -7.78 -2.96 13.34
C PRO A 55 -6.96 -2.73 12.06
N PRO A 56 -7.53 -3.00 10.87
CA PRO A 56 -6.86 -2.73 9.61
C PRO A 56 -6.48 -1.24 9.56
N LYS A 57 -5.30 -0.96 8.98
CA LYS A 57 -4.88 0.44 8.75
C LYS A 57 -5.90 1.14 7.84
N PRO A 58 -6.09 2.46 7.93
CA PRO A 58 -7.08 3.19 7.12
C PRO A 58 -6.93 2.96 5.61
N GLU A 59 -5.71 2.82 5.10
CA GLU A 59 -5.37 2.50 3.71
C GLU A 59 -5.72 1.05 3.27
N GLN A 60 -5.95 0.16 4.24
CA GLN A 60 -6.27 -1.26 4.03
C GLN A 60 -7.78 -1.53 4.02
N GLN A 61 -8.61 -0.49 4.17
CA GLN A 61 -10.04 -0.62 3.91
C GLN A 61 -10.27 -1.06 2.46
N PRO A 62 -11.27 -1.91 2.18
CA PRO A 62 -11.40 -2.57 0.88
C PRO A 62 -11.62 -1.59 -0.26
N GLU A 63 -12.34 -0.49 -0.03
CA GLU A 63 -12.54 0.59 -0.99
C GLU A 63 -11.25 1.37 -1.27
N CYS A 64 -10.45 1.66 -0.24
CA CYS A 64 -9.16 2.32 -0.38
C CYS A 64 -8.17 1.45 -1.15
N ALA A 65 -8.12 0.16 -0.84
CA ALA A 65 -7.28 -0.80 -1.54
C ALA A 65 -7.69 -0.98 -3.00
N TRP A 66 -8.98 -1.19 -3.25
CA TRP A 66 -9.50 -1.35 -4.61
C TRP A 66 -9.25 -0.13 -5.49
N ALA A 67 -9.53 1.08 -5.00
CA ALA A 67 -9.28 2.31 -5.74
C ALA A 67 -7.77 2.57 -5.88
N GLY A 68 -7.02 2.39 -4.80
CA GLY A 68 -5.57 2.56 -4.73
C GLY A 68 -4.80 1.73 -5.76
N GLU A 69 -5.04 0.42 -5.80
CA GLU A 69 -4.39 -0.50 -6.74
C GLU A 69 -4.64 -0.10 -8.21
N ARG A 70 -5.84 0.42 -8.51
CA ARG A 70 -6.20 0.93 -9.85
C ARG A 70 -5.47 2.23 -10.16
N ILE A 71 -5.42 3.18 -9.22
CA ILE A 71 -4.65 4.43 -9.37
C ILE A 71 -3.19 4.09 -9.70
N LEU A 72 -2.55 3.19 -8.95
CA LEU A 72 -1.16 2.79 -9.19
C LEU A 72 -0.96 2.19 -10.59
N SER A 73 -1.88 1.33 -11.02
CA SER A 73 -1.80 0.69 -12.35
C SER A 73 -2.00 1.68 -13.49
N LEU A 74 -2.85 2.70 -13.31
CA LEU A 74 -3.09 3.75 -14.29
C LEU A 74 -1.91 4.71 -14.38
N LEU A 75 -1.39 5.17 -13.23
CA LEU A 75 -0.19 6.01 -13.18
C LEU A 75 1.03 5.32 -13.80
N TRP A 76 1.20 4.01 -13.57
CA TRP A 76 2.29 3.23 -14.18
C TRP A 76 2.23 3.18 -15.71
N ARG A 77 1.02 3.19 -16.28
CA ARG A 77 0.77 3.15 -17.73
C ARG A 77 0.64 4.56 -18.34
N ASP A 78 0.95 5.60 -17.58
CA ASP A 78 0.79 7.01 -17.96
C ASP A 78 -0.67 7.44 -18.29
N ASP A 79 -1.68 6.72 -17.79
CA ASP A 79 -3.10 7.10 -17.93
C ASP A 79 -3.53 8.08 -16.82
N ILE A 80 -2.96 9.28 -16.87
CA ILE A 80 -3.09 10.28 -15.80
C ILE A 80 -4.52 10.81 -15.67
N ARG A 81 -5.28 10.92 -16.76
CA ARG A 81 -6.65 11.44 -16.70
C ARG A 81 -7.56 10.49 -15.93
N THR A 82 -7.53 9.21 -16.29
CA THR A 82 -8.31 8.21 -15.58
C THR A 82 -7.78 8.01 -14.17
N ALA A 83 -6.47 8.10 -13.94
CA ALA A 83 -5.93 8.06 -12.58
C ALA A 83 -6.51 9.18 -11.68
N SER A 84 -6.62 10.41 -12.20
CA SER A 84 -7.24 11.52 -11.46
C SER A 84 -8.70 11.26 -11.10
N ASP A 85 -9.50 10.69 -12.01
CA ASP A 85 -10.89 10.33 -11.71
C ASP A 85 -10.98 9.30 -10.55
N PHE A 86 -10.01 8.38 -10.48
CA PHE A 86 -9.93 7.43 -9.37
C PHE A 86 -9.40 8.05 -8.08
N ILE A 87 -8.54 9.07 -8.14
CA ILE A 87 -8.10 9.84 -6.96
C ILE A 87 -9.30 10.59 -6.35
N ASP A 88 -10.14 11.20 -7.19
CA ASP A 88 -11.36 11.85 -6.71
C ASP A 88 -12.31 10.84 -6.04
N LEU A 89 -12.43 9.62 -6.60
CA LEU A 89 -13.19 8.54 -5.97
C LEU A 89 -12.57 8.08 -4.63
N TYR A 90 -11.25 8.00 -4.56
CA TYR A 90 -10.49 7.64 -3.36
C TYR A 90 -10.74 8.63 -2.22
N ASP A 91 -10.72 9.94 -2.54
CA ASP A 91 -10.97 11.00 -1.56
C ASP A 91 -12.41 10.99 -1.04
N ARG A 92 -13.40 10.57 -1.85
CA ARG A 92 -14.80 10.42 -1.40
C ARG A 92 -14.99 9.35 -0.33
N PHE A 93 -14.12 8.34 -0.28
CA PHE A 93 -14.10 7.34 0.78
C PHE A 93 -13.31 7.79 2.02
N SER A 94 -12.80 9.03 2.04
CA SER A 94 -11.93 9.56 3.10
C SER A 94 -10.66 8.72 3.31
N CYS A 95 -10.15 8.13 2.23
CA CYS A 95 -8.94 7.34 2.25
C CYS A 95 -7.68 8.24 2.39
N PRO A 96 -6.58 7.74 2.98
CA PRO A 96 -5.39 8.56 3.26
C PRO A 96 -4.55 8.87 1.99
N SER A 97 -4.65 10.10 1.47
CA SER A 97 -3.97 10.53 0.23
C SER A 97 -2.45 10.36 0.23
N GLN A 98 -1.80 10.35 1.40
CA GLN A 98 -0.35 10.13 1.55
C GLN A 98 0.10 8.71 1.17
N HIS A 99 -0.82 7.73 1.17
CA HIS A 99 -0.50 6.35 0.83
C HIS A 99 -0.23 6.16 -0.66
N ILE A 100 -0.94 6.89 -1.53
CA ILE A 100 -0.79 6.83 -2.99
C ILE A 100 0.65 7.11 -3.44
N PRO A 101 1.29 8.25 -3.10
CA PRO A 101 2.67 8.51 -3.53
C PRO A 101 3.68 7.58 -2.86
N ALA A 102 3.41 7.05 -1.66
CA ALA A 102 4.27 6.07 -1.02
C ALA A 102 4.25 4.73 -1.78
N ALA A 103 3.06 4.21 -2.07
CA ALA A 103 2.87 2.96 -2.79
C ALA A 103 3.34 3.08 -4.26
N PHE A 104 3.14 4.23 -4.91
CA PHE A 104 3.65 4.47 -6.26
C PHE A 104 5.18 4.50 -6.32
N ARG A 105 5.85 5.10 -5.32
CA ARG A 105 7.31 5.00 -5.19
C ARG A 105 7.78 3.56 -5.00
N CYS A 106 7.05 2.72 -4.28
CA CYS A 106 7.34 1.28 -4.25
C CYS A 106 7.23 0.69 -5.65
N LEU A 107 6.13 0.94 -6.36
CA LEU A 107 5.87 0.34 -7.66
C LEU A 107 6.97 0.66 -8.68
N ILE A 108 7.45 1.90 -8.70
CA ILE A 108 8.55 2.32 -9.58
C ILE A 108 9.88 1.70 -9.20
N ARG A 109 10.17 1.52 -7.90
CA ARG A 109 11.41 0.88 -7.45
C ARG A 109 11.45 -0.61 -7.77
N VAL A 110 10.31 -1.30 -7.71
CA VAL A 110 10.21 -2.73 -8.08
C VAL A 110 10.42 -2.91 -9.59
N GLY A 111 9.87 -2.01 -10.40
CA GLY A 111 10.08 -2.00 -11.85
C GLY A 111 9.50 -3.21 -12.58
N VAL A 112 9.84 -3.33 -13.87
CA VAL A 112 9.54 -4.51 -14.70
C VAL A 112 10.80 -5.36 -14.74
N THR A 113 10.71 -6.65 -14.41
CA THR A 113 11.82 -7.56 -14.72
C THR A 113 11.76 -7.92 -16.21
N PRO A 114 12.91 -8.00 -16.90
CA PRO A 114 12.95 -8.27 -18.35
C PRO A 114 12.32 -9.61 -18.74
N GLU A 115 12.21 -10.56 -17.82
CA GLU A 115 11.63 -11.88 -18.05
C GLU A 115 10.09 -11.90 -18.00
N GLN A 116 9.45 -10.90 -17.40
CA GLN A 116 8.02 -10.99 -17.04
C GLN A 116 7.09 -10.16 -17.93
N GLY A 117 7.63 -9.27 -18.77
CA GLY A 117 6.82 -8.22 -19.40
C GLY A 117 6.00 -7.45 -18.35
N ASP A 118 4.97 -6.71 -18.77
CA ASP A 118 4.14 -5.94 -17.84
C ASP A 118 2.91 -6.68 -17.28
N ALA A 119 2.83 -8.00 -17.50
CA ALA A 119 1.75 -8.85 -16.99
C ALA A 119 1.72 -8.91 -15.45
N GLY A 120 2.88 -8.70 -14.80
CA GLY A 120 3.00 -8.66 -13.35
C GLY A 120 2.48 -7.38 -12.68
N LEU A 121 2.05 -6.38 -13.45
CA LEU A 121 1.66 -5.07 -12.91
C LEU A 121 0.57 -5.15 -11.81
N PRO A 122 -0.55 -5.87 -11.98
CA PRO A 122 -1.58 -5.94 -10.93
C PRO A 122 -1.05 -6.53 -9.63
N LEU A 123 -0.17 -7.53 -9.71
CA LEU A 123 0.42 -8.15 -8.53
C LEU A 123 1.39 -7.21 -7.81
N ARG A 124 2.25 -6.50 -8.57
CA ARG A 124 3.17 -5.50 -8.00
C ARG A 124 2.40 -4.33 -7.37
N ALA A 125 1.36 -3.84 -8.05
CA ALA A 125 0.51 -2.76 -7.54
C ALA A 125 -0.12 -3.15 -6.19
N ARG A 126 -0.71 -4.34 -6.09
CA ARG A 126 -1.26 -4.87 -4.83
C ARG A 126 -0.20 -5.02 -3.74
N ALA A 127 0.96 -5.56 -4.07
CA ALA A 127 2.02 -5.74 -3.09
C ALA A 127 2.56 -4.41 -2.56
N CYS A 128 2.80 -3.45 -3.45
CA CYS A 128 3.24 -2.10 -3.08
C CYS A 128 2.16 -1.28 -2.36
N TRP A 129 0.87 -1.58 -2.61
CA TRP A 129 -0.22 -1.03 -1.81
C TRP A 129 -0.20 -1.58 -0.39
N ALA A 130 -0.02 -2.90 -0.24
CA ALA A 130 0.00 -3.55 1.06
C ALA A 130 1.21 -3.11 1.91
N ASP A 131 2.37 -2.95 1.28
CA ASP A 131 3.60 -2.49 1.90
C ASP A 131 4.38 -1.51 1.00
N PRO A 132 4.22 -0.19 1.21
CA PRO A 132 4.99 0.83 0.49
C PRO A 132 6.50 0.80 0.76
N ALA A 133 6.94 0.14 1.82
CA ALA A 133 8.34 -0.01 2.19
C ALA A 133 8.97 -1.30 1.64
N LEU A 134 8.20 -2.09 0.88
CA LEU A 134 8.59 -3.40 0.39
C LEU A 134 9.98 -3.37 -0.30
N ASP A 135 10.80 -4.33 0.09
CA ASP A 135 12.08 -4.60 -0.57
C ASP A 135 11.82 -5.31 -1.90
N PRO A 136 12.21 -4.74 -3.05
CA PRO A 136 11.99 -5.36 -4.36
C PRO A 136 12.56 -6.79 -4.46
N ALA A 137 13.62 -7.13 -3.70
CA ALA A 137 14.21 -8.46 -3.70
C ALA A 137 13.28 -9.56 -3.14
N THR A 138 12.23 -9.18 -2.42
CA THR A 138 11.26 -10.11 -1.79
C THR A 138 10.09 -10.49 -2.69
N LEU A 139 9.87 -9.76 -3.79
CA LEU A 139 8.74 -9.99 -4.68
C LEU A 139 9.01 -11.14 -5.66
N LYS A 140 8.24 -12.22 -5.51
CA LYS A 140 8.08 -13.25 -6.54
C LYS A 140 6.85 -12.94 -7.38
N VAL A 141 7.06 -12.46 -8.60
CA VAL A 141 6.01 -12.28 -9.59
C VAL A 141 5.91 -13.57 -10.42
N PRO A 142 4.74 -14.20 -10.57
CA PRO A 142 4.55 -15.32 -11.48
C PRO A 142 4.95 -14.91 -12.90
N ALA A 143 5.70 -15.76 -13.59
CA ALA A 143 5.93 -15.58 -15.02
C ALA A 143 4.57 -15.54 -15.73
N ALA A 144 4.39 -14.60 -16.65
CA ALA A 144 3.21 -14.53 -17.49
C ALA A 144 3.05 -15.88 -18.21
N GLU A 145 1.96 -16.61 -17.96
CA GLU A 145 1.64 -17.79 -18.75
C GLU A 145 1.35 -17.32 -20.18
N THR A 146 2.29 -17.57 -21.10
CA THR A 146 2.04 -17.49 -22.54
C THR A 146 1.00 -18.56 -22.88
N LYS A 147 -0.28 -18.20 -22.88
CA LYS A 147 -1.30 -19.02 -23.50
C LYS A 147 -1.04 -18.96 -25.02
N PRO A 148 -0.82 -20.10 -25.71
CA PRO A 148 -0.70 -20.09 -27.16
C PRO A 148 -2.00 -19.54 -27.76
N ASP A 149 -1.86 -18.64 -28.72
CA ASP A 149 -2.95 -18.15 -29.57
C ASP A 149 -3.80 -19.32 -30.10
N ALA A 150 -4.97 -19.51 -29.51
CA ALA A 150 -6.07 -20.22 -30.14
C ALA A 150 -6.89 -19.22 -30.96
N GLN A 151 -6.24 -18.57 -31.93
CA GLN A 151 -6.93 -17.85 -32.99
C GLN A 151 -7.24 -18.87 -34.09
N LYS A 152 -8.44 -19.46 -34.04
CA LYS A 152 -9.04 -20.10 -35.21
C LYS A 152 -10.54 -19.84 -35.24
N GLY A 153 -10.90 -18.85 -36.07
CA GLY A 153 -12.05 -18.85 -36.96
C GLY A 153 -13.45 -18.97 -36.35
N GLY A 154 -14.17 -17.86 -36.32
CA GLY A 154 -15.61 -17.83 -36.10
C GLY A 154 -16.16 -16.47 -36.50
N ASP A 155 -16.41 -16.32 -37.79
CA ASP A 155 -17.18 -15.27 -38.46
C ASP A 155 -18.15 -14.48 -37.55
N GLN A 156 -17.88 -13.19 -37.35
CA GLN A 156 -18.94 -12.21 -37.08
C GLN A 156 -18.81 -11.09 -38.09
N SER A 157 -19.42 -11.39 -39.23
CA SER A 157 -19.96 -10.46 -40.21
C SER A 157 -20.46 -9.15 -39.56
N ALA A 158 -20.05 -8.05 -40.18
CA ALA A 158 -20.43 -6.69 -39.84
C ALA A 158 -21.95 -6.51 -39.82
N ALA A 159 -22.50 -6.16 -38.66
CA ALA A 159 -23.77 -5.45 -38.58
C ALA A 159 -23.48 -3.96 -38.39
N LYS A 160 -23.54 -3.21 -39.49
CA LYS A 160 -23.55 -1.75 -39.56
C LYS A 160 -24.69 -1.20 -38.67
N PRO A 161 -24.45 -0.31 -37.70
CA PRO A 161 -25.52 0.52 -37.14
C PRO A 161 -25.99 1.49 -38.24
N ALA A 162 -27.25 1.35 -38.63
CA ALA A 162 -27.92 2.27 -39.53
C ALA A 162 -28.02 3.66 -38.88
N ASP A 163 -27.71 4.66 -39.70
CA ASP A 163 -27.82 6.10 -39.47
C ASP A 163 -29.14 6.49 -38.78
N ALA A 164 -29.04 7.01 -37.54
CA ALA A 164 -30.12 7.77 -36.91
C ALA A 164 -30.07 9.20 -37.45
N GLN A 165 -30.90 9.47 -38.44
CA GLN A 165 -31.07 10.78 -39.07
C GLN A 165 -31.66 11.79 -38.06
N PRO A 166 -31.10 13.00 -37.91
CA PRO A 166 -31.70 14.05 -37.07
C PRO A 166 -33.01 14.56 -37.67
N ALA A 167 -34.05 14.69 -36.84
CA ALA A 167 -35.31 15.34 -37.20
C ALA A 167 -35.08 16.83 -37.51
N LYS A 168 -35.57 17.26 -38.67
CA LYS A 168 -35.56 18.65 -39.14
C LYS A 168 -36.60 19.48 -38.34
N PRO A 169 -36.28 20.66 -37.79
CA PRO A 169 -37.28 21.55 -37.20
C PRO A 169 -38.25 22.07 -38.27
N ALA A 170 -39.55 22.02 -37.98
CA ALA A 170 -40.59 22.64 -38.81
C ALA A 170 -40.62 24.15 -38.55
N GLU A 171 -40.33 24.92 -39.59
CA GLU A 171 -40.54 26.36 -39.67
C GLU A 171 -42.05 26.66 -39.68
N GLN A 172 -42.49 27.57 -38.82
CA GLN A 172 -43.86 28.04 -38.69
C GLN A 172 -44.07 29.27 -39.60
N PRO A 173 -45.07 29.30 -40.51
CA PRO A 173 -45.31 30.49 -41.31
C PRO A 173 -46.14 31.54 -40.53
N LYS A 174 -45.86 32.80 -40.87
CA LYS A 174 -46.50 34.05 -40.43
C LYS A 174 -48.00 34.09 -40.68
#